data_AF-A0A2V7HE42-F1
#
_entry.id   AF-A0A2V7HE42-F1
#
_cell.length_a   1.000
_cell.length_b   1.000
_cell.length_c   1.000
_cell.angle_alpha   90.00
_cell.angle_beta   90.00
_cell.angle_gamma   90.00
#
_symmetry.space_group_name_H-M   'P 1'
#
loop_
_entity.id
_entity.type
_entity.pdbx_description
1 polymer ?
#
loop_
_entity_poly.entity_id
_entity_poly.type
_entity_poly.pdbx_seq_one_letter_code
_entity_poly.pdbx_strand_id
1 'polypeptide(L)'
;MARSLGPRLSSALVERLSQHDLPARLGVALPFVTVDREGRPHAMLVSYLELRAYDSGTLGLVIQARSASARNLAERQAGTLMI
;
A
#
# COMPACT_ATOMS: atom_id res chain seq x y z
N MET A 1 20.23 4.19 -4.14
CA MET A 1 20.14 2.72 -4.17
C MET A 1 19.17 2.26 -3.10
N ALA A 2 18.25 1.35 -3.43
CA ALA A 2 17.38 0.71 -2.45
C ALA A 2 18.00 -0.61 -1.99
N ARG A 3 17.81 -0.96 -0.71
CA ARG A 3 18.25 -2.23 -0.11
C ARG A 3 17.02 -3.05 0.26
N SER A 4 16.99 -4.32 -0.14
CA SER A 4 15.94 -5.23 0.33
C SER A 4 16.09 -5.47 1.83
N LEU A 5 14.99 -5.31 2.58
CA LEU A 5 14.91 -5.62 4.01
C LEU A 5 14.27 -7.00 4.28
N GLY A 6 13.99 -7.77 3.22
CA GLY A 6 13.29 -9.05 3.29
C GLY A 6 11.79 -8.94 2.99
N PRO A 7 11.07 -10.07 3.03
CA PRO A 7 9.66 -10.15 2.62
C PRO A 7 8.66 -9.81 3.74
N ARG A 8 9.15 -9.42 4.93
CA ARG A 8 8.33 -9.15 6.12
C ARG A 8 8.43 -7.69 6.50
N LEU A 9 7.31 -7.11 6.92
CA LEU A 9 7.28 -5.82 7.60
C LEU A 9 8.01 -5.93 8.94
N SER A 10 8.75 -4.88 9.30
CA SER A 10 9.29 -4.74 10.65
C SER A 10 8.15 -4.52 11.66
N SER A 11 8.40 -4.80 12.94
CA SER A 11 7.44 -4.51 14.01
C SER A 11 6.99 -3.04 14.01
N ALA A 12 7.91 -2.11 13.74
CA ALA A 12 7.59 -0.69 13.61
C ALA A 12 6.63 -0.38 12.45
N LEU A 13 6.74 -1.09 11.31
CA LEU A 13 5.83 -0.92 10.19
C LEU A 13 4.46 -1.56 10.46
N VAL A 14 4.43 -2.73 11.11
CA VAL A 14 3.17 -3.36 11.53
C VAL A 14 2.41 -2.42 12.49
N GLU A 15 3.09 -1.87 13.50
CA GLU A 15 2.48 -0.93 14.45
C GLU A 15 1.98 0.33 13.74
N ARG A 16 2.82 0.92 12.89
CA ARG A 16 2.48 2.14 12.12
C ARG A 16 1.26 1.95 11.21
N LEU A 17 1.08 0.75 10.64
CA LEU A 17 0.00 0.41 9.73
C LEU A 17 -1.15 -0.36 10.41
N SER A 18 -1.12 -0.55 11.73
CA SER A 18 -2.13 -1.33 12.48
C SER A 18 -3.51 -0.65 12.51
N GLN A 19 -3.55 0.66 12.26
CA GLN A 19 -4.68 1.56 12.51
C GLN A 19 -5.06 1.71 14.01
N HIS A 20 -4.20 1.32 14.95
CA HIS A 20 -4.46 1.53 16.38
C HIS A 20 -4.46 3.02 16.79
N ASP A 21 -3.64 3.85 16.14
CA ASP A 21 -3.57 5.30 16.35
C ASP A 21 -3.80 6.06 15.03
N LEU A 22 -5.00 5.94 14.48
CA LEU A 22 -5.41 6.68 13.28
C LEU A 22 -5.36 8.20 13.44
N PRO A 23 -5.80 8.81 14.57
CA PRO A 23 -5.78 10.26 14.74
C PRO A 23 -4.40 10.89 14.49
N ALA A 24 -3.32 10.25 14.95
CA ALA A 24 -1.95 10.74 14.72
C ALA A 24 -1.47 10.65 13.26
N ARG A 25 -2.25 10.02 12.37
CA ARG A 25 -1.89 9.73 10.98
C ARG A 25 -2.83 10.34 9.95
N LEU A 26 -3.90 11.01 10.38
CA LEU A 26 -4.83 11.68 9.48
C LEU A 26 -4.13 12.79 8.68
N GLY A 27 -4.57 12.98 7.43
CA GLY A 27 -4.01 13.97 6.51
C GLY A 27 -2.69 13.55 5.85
N VAL A 28 -2.12 12.39 6.19
CA VAL A 28 -0.91 11.86 5.54
C VAL A 28 -1.28 11.02 4.31
N ALA A 29 -0.79 11.45 3.15
CA ALA A 29 -0.88 10.69 1.92
C ALA A 29 0.38 9.81 1.72
N LEU A 30 0.17 8.56 1.34
CA LEU A 30 1.18 7.59 0.99
C LEU A 30 1.05 7.26 -0.50
N PRO A 31 2.12 7.36 -1.29
CA PRO A 31 2.10 6.91 -2.68
C PRO A 31 1.95 5.40 -2.78
N PHE A 32 0.97 4.95 -3.59
CA PHE A 32 0.80 3.56 -3.98
C PHE A 32 0.87 3.44 -5.50
N VAL A 33 1.76 2.58 -6.00
CA VAL A 33 2.02 2.43 -7.44
C VAL A 33 1.56 1.05 -7.87
N THR A 34 0.72 1.02 -8.90
CA THR A 34 0.35 -0.21 -9.63
C THR A 34 1.05 -0.24 -10.98
N VAL A 35 0.95 -1.34 -11.71
CA VAL A 35 1.52 -1.48 -13.06
C VAL A 35 0.39 -1.68 -14.06
N ASP A 36 0.35 -0.86 -15.10
CA ASP A 36 -0.67 -0.98 -16.16
C ASP A 36 -0.41 -2.17 -17.10
N ARG A 37 -1.22 -2.32 -18.17
CA ARG A 37 -1.07 -3.39 -19.17
C ARG A 37 0.20 -3.27 -20.01
N GLU A 38 0.71 -2.07 -20.18
CA GLU A 38 1.91 -1.76 -20.94
C GLU A 38 3.19 -1.85 -20.08
N GLY A 39 3.06 -2.15 -18.78
CA GLY A 39 4.18 -2.29 -17.86
C GLY A 39 4.64 -0.97 -17.24
N ARG A 40 3.84 0.09 -17.35
CA ARG A 40 4.17 1.43 -16.86
C ARG A 40 3.64 1.62 -15.44
N PRO A 41 4.34 2.41 -14.60
CA PRO A 41 3.86 2.74 -13.27
C PRO A 41 2.62 3.65 -13.34
N HIS A 42 1.59 3.28 -12.59
CA HIS A 42 0.37 4.06 -12.39
C HIS A 42 0.22 4.38 -10.90
N ALA A 43 0.56 5.62 -10.54
CA ALA A 43 0.56 6.09 -9.16
C ALA A 43 -0.83 6.58 -8.72
N MET A 44 -1.16 6.32 -7.45
CA MET A 44 -2.28 6.92 -6.75
C MET A 44 -1.85 7.29 -5.33
N LEU A 45 -2.65 8.12 -4.66
CA LEU A 45 -2.47 8.40 -3.24
C LEU A 45 -3.46 7.56 -2.43
N VAL A 46 -2.97 6.99 -1.33
CA VAL A 46 -3.78 6.38 -0.28
C VAL A 46 -3.46 7.05 1.04
N SER A 47 -4.34 6.93 2.02
CA SER A 47 -4.09 7.35 3.40
C SER A 47 -3.99 6.13 4.31
N TYR A 48 -3.76 6.39 5.60
CA TYR A 48 -3.82 5.35 6.63
C TYR A 48 -5.22 4.76 6.82
N LEU A 49 -6.27 5.36 6.25
CA LEU A 49 -7.63 4.79 6.27
C LEU A 49 -7.79 3.66 5.25
N GLU A 50 -7.08 3.74 4.12
CA GLU A 50 -7.14 2.73 3.06
C GLU A 50 -6.18 1.56 3.29
N LEU A 51 -5.28 1.62 4.28
CA LEU A 51 -4.26 0.61 4.52
C LEU A 51 -4.30 0.06 5.94
N ARG A 52 -4.17 -1.27 6.07
CA ARG A 52 -4.03 -1.94 7.36
C ARG A 52 -3.05 -3.11 7.29
N ALA A 53 -2.06 -3.15 8.17
CA ALA A 53 -1.29 -4.37 8.41
C ALA A 53 -2.07 -5.28 9.36
N TYR A 54 -2.32 -6.52 8.93
CA TYR A 54 -2.90 -7.56 9.81
C TYR A 54 -1.81 -8.29 10.56
N ASP A 55 -0.66 -8.48 9.92
CA ASP A 55 0.54 -9.11 10.46
C ASP A 55 1.78 -8.66 9.66
N SER A 56 2.92 -9.30 9.89
CA SER A 56 4.19 -8.97 9.22
C SER A 56 4.26 -9.33 7.72
N GLY A 57 3.32 -10.13 7.20
CA GLY A 57 3.26 -10.55 5.80
C GLY A 57 1.99 -10.13 5.07
N THR A 58 0.99 -9.60 5.77
CA THR A 58 -0.34 -9.32 5.20
C THR A 58 -0.74 -7.86 5.36
N LEU A 59 -1.03 -7.20 4.23
CA LEU A 59 -1.53 -5.84 4.16
C LEU A 59 -2.91 -5.82 3.47
N GLY A 60 -3.92 -5.26 4.14
CA GLY A 60 -5.20 -4.92 3.56
C GLY A 60 -5.13 -3.56 2.86
N LEU A 61 -5.75 -3.48 1.69
CA LEU A 61 -5.91 -2.26 0.90
C LEU A 61 -7.39 -2.07 0.56
N VAL A 62 -7.94 -0.91 0.90
CA VAL A 62 -9.23 -0.44 0.39
C VAL A 62 -8.98 0.35 -0.88
N ILE A 63 -9.68 -0.01 -1.95
CA ILE A 63 -9.52 0.62 -3.26
C ILE A 63 -10.86 0.77 -3.95
N GLN A 64 -11.03 1.88 -4.67
CA GLN A 64 -12.24 2.11 -5.46
C GLN A 64 -12.36 1.04 -6.55
N ALA A 65 -13.41 0.22 -6.48
CA ALA A 65 -13.56 -1.00 -7.28
C ALA A 65 -13.47 -0.81 -8.80
N ARG A 66 -13.83 0.38 -9.31
CA ARG A 66 -13.82 0.70 -10.75
C ARG A 66 -12.64 1.59 -11.18
N SER A 67 -11.64 1.77 -10.32
CA SER A 67 -10.45 2.57 -10.63
C SER A 67 -9.49 1.82 -11.56
N ALA A 68 -8.64 2.58 -12.28
CA ALA A 68 -7.56 2.00 -13.07
C ALA A 68 -6.60 1.18 -12.20
N SER A 69 -6.28 1.65 -11.00
CA SER A 69 -5.43 0.92 -10.04
C SER A 69 -6.04 -0.41 -9.58
N ALA A 70 -7.36 -0.48 -9.36
CA ALA A 70 -8.03 -1.75 -9.01
C ALA A 70 -7.94 -2.76 -10.15
N ARG A 71 -8.17 -2.32 -11.39
CA ARG A 71 -7.97 -3.17 -12.58
C ARG A 71 -6.53 -3.63 -12.72
N ASN A 72 -5.56 -2.73 -12.55
CA ASN A 72 -4.15 -3.05 -12.61
C ASN A 72 -3.76 -4.10 -11.56
N LEU A 73 -4.23 -3.96 -10.32
CA LEU A 73 -3.99 -4.95 -9.26
C LEU A 73 -4.61 -6.32 -9.58
N ALA A 74 -5.84 -6.35 -10.09
CA ALA A 74 -6.49 -7.61 -10.46
C ALA A 74 -5.73 -8.35 -11.56
N GLU A 75 -5.18 -7.61 -12.53
CA GLU A 75 -4.49 -8.19 -13.69
C GLU A 75 -3.02 -8.51 -13.44
N ARG A 76 -2.33 -7.70 -12.63
CA ARG A 76 -0.88 -7.85 -12.39
C ARG A 76 -0.53 -8.49 -11.06
N GLN A 77 -1.46 -8.49 -10.11
CA GLN A 77 -1.26 -8.97 -8.73
C GLN A 77 -0.03 -8.35 -8.05
N ALA A 78 0.30 -7.10 -8.39
CA ALA A 78 1.47 -6.41 -7.90
C ALA A 78 1.18 -4.93 -7.64
N GLY A 79 1.68 -4.43 -6.51
CA GLY A 79 1.63 -3.02 -6.14
C GLY A 79 2.75 -2.68 -5.17
N THR A 80 3.17 -1.41 -5.18
CA THR A 80 4.27 -0.89 -4.36
C THR A 80 3.77 0.27 -3.51
N LEU A 81 3.87 0.13 -2.20
CA LEU A 81 3.63 1.20 -1.23
C LEU A 81 4.95 1.88 -0.86
N MET A 82 4.97 3.22 -0.84
CA MET A 82 6.10 4.01 -0.34
C MET A 82 5.78 4.53 1.08
N ILE A 83 6.62 4.21 2.07
CA ILE A 83 6.39 4.52 3.49
C ILE A 83 7.67 4.68 4.32
#